data_AF-I3SM10-F1
#
_entry.id   AF-I3SM10-F1
#
_cell.length_a   1.000
_cell.length_b   1.000
_cell.length_c   1.000
_cell.angle_alpha   90.00
_cell.angle_beta   90.00
_cell.angle_gamma   90.00
#
_symmetry.space_group_name_H-M   'P 1'
#
loop_
_entity.id
_entity.type
_entity.pdbx_description
1 polymer ?
#
loop_
_entity_poly.entity_id
_entity_poly.type
_entity_poly.pdbx_seq_one_letter_code
_entity_poly.pdbx_strand_id
1 'polypeptide(L)' 'MLSPKRTRFRKQHRGRMKGISHRGNQICFGRYALQALEPAWITSRQIEAGRRATSRNVRRGGQIWVRIFSG' A
#
# COMPACT_ATOMS: atom_id res chain seq x y z
N MET A 1 -3.70 -12.01 4.03
CA MET A 1 -3.08 -10.77 4.54
C MET A 1 -1.64 -10.74 4.06
N LEU A 2 -1.15 -9.59 3.61
CA LEU A 2 0.22 -9.43 3.08
C LEU A 2 1.24 -9.45 4.22
N SER A 3 2.24 -10.33 4.12
CA SER A 3 3.34 -10.42 5.08
C SER A 3 4.55 -11.08 4.42
N PRO A 4 5.79 -10.70 4.80
CA PRO A 4 7.00 -11.33 4.27
C PRO A 4 7.05 -12.81 4.68
N LYS A 5 7.48 -13.67 3.75
CA LYS A 5 7.62 -15.13 4.01
C LYS A 5 8.74 -15.44 5.01
N ARG A 6 9.83 -14.65 5.00
CA ARG A 6 10.99 -14.83 5.88
C ARG A 6 11.54 -13.46 6.25
N THR A 7 11.87 -13.26 7.52
CA THR A 7 12.60 -12.07 7.99
C THR A 7 13.89 -12.51 8.67
N ARG A 8 14.95 -11.67 8.59
CA ARG A 8 16.21 -11.93 9.28
C ARG A 8 16.06 -11.83 10.80
N PHE A 9 15.23 -10.90 11.26
CA PHE A 9 14.94 -10.65 12.67
C PHE A 9 13.43 -10.57 12.91
N ARG A 10 12.99 -11.03 14.09
CA ARG A 10 11.56 -11.06 14.47
C ARG A 10 11.06 -9.72 15.03
N LYS A 11 11.94 -8.94 15.66
CA LYS A 11 11.62 -7.65 16.28
C LYS A 11 12.36 -6.54 15.54
N GLN A 12 11.67 -5.43 15.30
CA GLN A 12 12.21 -4.25 14.65
C GLN A 12 11.83 -3.02 15.47
N HIS A 13 12.66 -1.98 15.40
CA HIS A 13 12.29 -0.68 15.95
C HIS A 13 11.19 -0.05 15.09
N ARG A 14 10.30 0.72 15.71
CA ARG A 14 9.21 1.39 14.98
C ARG A 14 9.71 2.40 13.94
N GLY A 15 10.90 2.97 14.11
CA GLY A 15 11.40 4.04 13.25
C GLY A 15 10.63 5.36 13.40
N ARG A 16 10.90 6.33 12.53
CA ARG A 16 10.27 7.66 12.54
C ARG A 16 9.92 8.11 11.12
N MET A 17 8.65 8.44 10.89
CA MET A 17 8.21 9.03 9.61
C MET A 17 8.53 10.54 9.62
N LYS A 18 9.36 10.97 8.67
CA LYS A 18 9.70 12.39 8.44
C LYS A 18 9.79 12.66 6.95
N GLY A 19 9.51 13.90 6.57
CA GLY A 19 9.66 14.37 5.18
C GLY A 19 8.63 13.78 4.22
N ILE A 20 8.88 13.98 2.93
CA ILE A 20 8.02 13.56 1.82
C ILE A 20 8.76 12.48 1.02
N SER A 21 8.02 11.49 0.50
CA SER A 21 8.62 10.50 -0.40
C SER A 21 8.88 11.11 -1.77
N HIS A 22 10.15 11.11 -2.20
CA HIS A 22 10.55 11.48 -3.56
C HIS A 22 10.43 10.32 -4.56
N ARG A 23 10.24 9.08 -4.08
CA ARG A 23 10.08 7.88 -4.91
C ARG A 23 8.66 7.33 -4.80
N GLY A 24 8.17 6.69 -5.85
CA GLY A 24 6.81 6.12 -5.87
C GLY A 24 5.68 7.16 -5.89
N ASN A 25 6.00 8.43 -6.15
CA ASN A 25 5.07 9.56 -6.23
C ASN A 25 4.53 9.81 -7.66
N GLN A 26 4.98 9.04 -8.65
CA GLN A 26 4.48 9.08 -10.04
C GLN A 26 3.64 7.84 -10.35
N ILE A 27 2.67 7.98 -11.26
CA ILE A 27 1.82 6.88 -11.73
C ILE A 27 2.60 6.06 -12.76
N CYS A 28 2.99 4.83 -12.41
CA CYS A 28 3.68 3.93 -13.34
C CYS A 28 2.74 2.93 -14.03
N PHE A 29 1.56 2.70 -13.47
CA PHE A 29 0.58 1.73 -13.97
C PHE A 29 -0.83 2.32 -13.90
N GLY A 30 -1.65 1.97 -14.87
CA GLY A 30 -3.03 2.45 -14.98
C GLY A 30 -3.13 3.94 -15.33
N ARG A 31 -4.37 4.45 -15.33
CA ARG A 31 -4.68 5.84 -15.69
C ARG A 31 -4.96 6.73 -14.47
N TYR A 32 -5.40 6.12 -13.36
CA TYR A 32 -5.79 6.81 -12.13
C TYR A 32 -5.08 6.19 -10.93
N ALA A 33 -4.78 7.01 -9.93
CA ALA A 33 -4.12 6.59 -8.70
C ALA A 33 -4.65 7.35 -7.48
N LEU A 34 -4.41 6.79 -6.30
CA LEU A 34 -4.68 7.42 -5.01
C LEU A 34 -3.34 7.82 -4.38
N GLN A 35 -3.19 9.11 -4.06
CA GLN A 35 -1.99 9.65 -3.43
C GLN A 35 -2.27 9.98 -1.96
N ALA A 36 -1.37 9.58 -1.07
CA ALA A 36 -1.43 9.97 0.34
C ALA A 36 -0.90 11.40 0.50
N LEU A 37 -1.60 12.20 1.30
CA LEU A 37 -1.20 13.58 1.64
C LEU A 37 -0.51 13.65 3.01
N GLU A 38 -0.78 12.68 3.89
CA GLU A 38 -0.29 12.66 5.26
C GLU A 38 0.52 11.38 5.56
N PRO A 39 1.52 11.46 6.45
CA PRO A 39 2.29 10.30 6.87
C PRO A 39 1.47 9.43 7.83
N ALA A 40 1.28 8.15 7.50
CA ALA A 40 0.56 7.21 8.33
C ALA A 40 1.14 5.79 8.24
N TRP A 41 0.99 5.03 9.33
CA TRP A 41 1.28 3.60 9.35
C TRP A 41 0.08 2.84 8.77
N ILE A 42 0.28 2.11 7.67
CA ILE A 42 -0.77 1.34 7.01
C ILE A 42 -0.55 -0.16 7.25
N THR A 43 -1.59 -0.83 7.75
CA THR A 43 -1.58 -2.27 8.05
C THR A 43 -2.03 -3.12 6.86
N SER A 44 -1.64 -4.40 6.85
CA SER A 44 -2.10 -5.38 5.85
C SER A 44 -3.63 -5.50 5.78
N ARG A 45 -4.33 -5.33 6.91
CA ARG A 45 -5.81 -5.37 6.97
C ARG A 45 -6.44 -4.18 6.24
N GLN A 46 -5.89 -2.98 6.42
CA GLN A 46 -6.37 -1.77 5.75
C GLN A 46 -6.15 -1.84 4.23
N ILE A 47 -4.99 -2.34 3.80
CA ILE A 47 -4.70 -2.55 2.37
C ILE A 47 -5.73 -3.50 1.77
N GLU A 48 -5.99 -4.63 2.43
CA GLU A 48 -6.94 -5.63 1.93
C GLU A 48 -8.38 -5.13 1.93
N ALA A 49 -8.78 -4.38 2.97
CA ALA A 49 -10.10 -3.74 3.03
C ALA A 49 -10.30 -2.77 1.86
N GLY A 50 -9.31 -1.89 1.60
CA GLY A 50 -9.35 -0.96 0.48
C GLY A 50 -9.39 -1.68 -0.87
N ARG A 51 -8.52 -2.67 -1.09
CA ARG A 51 -8.49 -3.46 -2.32
C ARG A 51 -9.84 -4.13 -2.58
N ARG A 52 -10.42 -4.78 -1.56
CA ARG A 52 -11.72 -5.46 -1.66
C ARG A 52 -12.85 -4.46 -1.98
N ALA A 53 -12.84 -3.28 -1.37
CA ALA A 53 -13.82 -2.22 -1.65
C ALA A 53 -13.71 -1.75 -3.11
N THR A 54 -12.50 -1.44 -3.58
CA THR A 54 -12.26 -1.01 -4.96
C THR A 54 -12.68 -2.10 -5.96
N SER A 55 -12.26 -3.36 -5.75
CA SER A 55 -12.63 -4.47 -6.65
C SER A 55 -14.15 -4.70 -6.72
N ARG A 56 -14.89 -4.50 -5.61
CA ARG A 56 -16.35 -4.61 -5.61
C ARG A 56 -17.02 -3.50 -6.43
N ASN A 57 -16.53 -2.26 -6.28
CA ASN A 57 -17.10 -1.10 -6.97
C ASN A 57 -16.80 -1.09 -8.47
N VAL A 58 -15.60 -1.51 -8.86
CA VAL A 58 -15.14 -1.51 -10.26
C VAL A 58 -15.84 -2.57 -11.13
N ARG A 59 -16.59 -3.51 -10.53
CA ARG A 59 -17.29 -4.60 -11.23
C ARG A 59 -16.36 -5.32 -12.22
N ARG A 60 -16.83 -5.71 -13.42
CA ARG A 60 -16.02 -6.49 -14.38
C ARG A 60 -15.14 -5.58 -15.25
N GLY A 61 -13.87 -5.95 -15.40
CA GLY A 61 -12.96 -5.41 -16.42
C GLY A 61 -11.91 -4.41 -15.94
N GLY A 62 -11.97 -3.92 -14.69
CA GLY A 62 -10.95 -3.00 -14.18
C GLY A 62 -9.79 -3.70 -13.47
N GLN A 63 -8.57 -3.36 -13.89
CA GLN A 63 -7.35 -3.82 -13.24
C GLN A 63 -6.96 -2.86 -12.11
N ILE A 64 -6.55 -3.42 -10.96
CA ILE A 64 -6.20 -2.67 -9.75
C ILE A 64 -4.79 -3.07 -9.33
N TRP A 65 -3.95 -2.07 -9.09
CA TRP A 65 -2.58 -2.26 -8.61
C TRP A 65 -2.45 -1.76 -7.16
N VAL A 66 -1.91 -2.60 -6.28
CA VAL A 66 -1.51 -2.20 -4.93
C VAL A 66 -0.01 -1.92 -4.97
N ARG A 67 0.39 -0.66 -4.72
CA ARG A 67 1.79 -0.20 -4.83
C ARG A 67 2.56 -0.16 -3.51
N ILE A 68 1.93 -0.61 -2.42
CA ILE A 68 2.52 -0.69 -1.08
C ILE A 68 2.43 -2.12 -0.54
N PHE A 69 3.39 -2.51 0.29
CA PHE A 69 3.42 -3.81 0.95
C PHE A 69 3.71 -3.61 2.44
N SER A 70 2.97 -4.31 3.30
CA SER A 70 3.21 -4.29 4.75
C SER A 70 4.21 -5.37 5.11
N GLY A 71 5.45 -4.99 5.41
CA GLY A 71 6.54 -5.89 5.80
C GLY A 71 7.78 -5.12 6.25
#